data_AF-A0A6L6BWF5-F1
#
_entry.id   AF-A0A6L6BWF5-F1
#
_cell.length_a   1.000
_cell.length_b   1.000
_cell.length_c   1.000
_cell.angle_alpha   90.00
_cell.angle_beta   90.00
_cell.angle_gamma   90.00
#
_symmetry.space_group_name_H-M   'P 1'
#
loop_
_entity.id
_entity.type
_entity.pdbx_description
1 polymer ?
#
loop_
_entity_poly.entity_id
_entity_poly.type
_entity_poly.pdbx_seq_one_letter_code
_entity_poly.pdbx_strand_id
1 'polypeptide(L)'
;LEGTDICFAPVLTMDEAAQHPHNVHRKTFVEVAGITQPAPSPRFDRTPGEIQRPPSHPGQHTDEILSEWLGAESQEIAELRQSDSVA
;
A
#
# COMPACT_ATOMS: atom_id res chain seq x y z
N LEU A 1 -13.89 -28.12 21.23
CA LEU A 1 -14.25 -28.01 19.80
C LEU A 1 -13.11 -28.51 18.92
N GLU A 2 -11.85 -28.25 19.30
CA GLU A 2 -10.69 -28.88 18.64
C GLU A 2 -10.82 -30.41 18.63
N GLY A 3 -10.56 -31.02 17.47
CA GLY A 3 -10.73 -32.47 17.26
C GLY A 3 -12.14 -32.92 16.83
N THR A 4 -13.05 -31.99 16.51
CA THR A 4 -14.39 -32.28 15.96
C THR A 4 -14.53 -31.77 14.52
N ASP A 5 -15.51 -32.28 13.76
CA ASP A 5 -15.80 -31.89 12.37
C ASP A 5 -16.77 -30.68 12.25
N ILE A 6 -16.77 -29.81 13.26
CA ILE A 6 -17.58 -28.59 13.25
C ILE A 6 -16.70 -27.45 12.79
N CYS A 7 -17.16 -26.64 11.83
CA CYS A 7 -16.49 -25.41 11.44
C CYS A 7 -16.59 -24.36 12.56
N PHE A 8 -15.48 -24.11 13.25
CA PHE A 8 -15.38 -23.03 14.23
C PHE A 8 -14.01 -22.34 14.10
N ALA A 9 -13.94 -21.08 14.54
CA ALA A 9 -12.70 -20.34 14.71
C ALA A 9 -12.90 -19.30 15.83
N PRO A 10 -11.84 -18.92 16.55
CA PRO A 10 -11.93 -17.81 17.50
C PRO A 10 -12.17 -16.48 16.78
N VAL A 11 -12.82 -15.53 17.46
CA VAL A 11 -12.88 -14.13 17.01
C VAL A 11 -11.60 -13.46 17.48
N LEU A 12 -10.68 -13.22 16.54
CA LEU A 12 -9.40 -12.57 16.82
C LEU A 12 -9.53 -11.05 16.77
N THR A 13 -8.80 -10.36 17.65
CA THR A 13 -8.48 -8.95 17.50
C THR A 13 -7.52 -8.72 16.33
N MET A 14 -7.33 -7.47 15.92
CA MET A 14 -6.40 -7.15 14.82
C MET A 14 -4.96 -7.57 15.13
N ASP A 15 -4.51 -7.37 16.38
CA ASP A 15 -3.16 -7.73 16.81
C ASP A 15 -2.96 -9.25 16.87
N GLU A 16 -3.96 -9.98 17.39
CA GLU A 16 -3.94 -11.45 17.39
C GLU A 16 -3.97 -12.01 15.96
N ALA A 17 -4.75 -11.42 15.07
CA ALA A 17 -4.81 -11.83 13.67
C ALA A 17 -3.46 -11.65 12.97
N ALA A 18 -2.74 -10.54 13.22
CA ALA A 18 -1.41 -10.32 12.66
C ALA A 18 -0.38 -11.36 13.14
N GLN A 19 -0.49 -11.80 14.40
CA GLN A 19 0.42 -12.76 15.02
C GLN A 19 -0.01 -14.23 14.86
N HIS A 20 -1.21 -14.49 14.34
CA HIS A 20 -1.72 -15.85 14.19
C HIS A 20 -0.75 -16.70 13.33
N PRO A 21 -0.40 -17.95 13.73
CA PRO A 21 0.66 -18.74 13.07
C PRO A 21 0.51 -18.87 11.56
N HIS A 22 -0.73 -19.02 11.07
CA HIS A 22 -1.02 -19.06 9.64
C HIS A 22 -0.67 -17.75 8.91
N ASN A 23 -0.98 -16.60 9.53
CA ASN A 23 -0.73 -15.29 8.95
C ASN A 23 0.75 -14.91 9.00
N VAL A 24 1.45 -15.27 10.08
CA VAL A 24 2.91 -15.12 10.19
C VAL A 24 3.63 -15.97 9.14
N HIS A 25 3.31 -17.27 9.06
CA HIS A 25 3.93 -18.18 8.09
C HIS A 25 3.75 -17.68 6.65
N ARG A 26 2.57 -17.14 6.35
CA ARG A 26 2.26 -16.64 5.01
C ARG A 26 2.74 -15.21 4.79
N LYS A 27 3.17 -14.47 5.81
CA LYS A 27 3.38 -13.01 5.71
C LYS A 27 2.12 -12.32 5.16
N THR A 28 0.97 -12.58 5.78
CA THR A 28 -0.31 -11.92 5.43
C THR A 28 -0.29 -10.45 5.82
N PHE A 29 0.37 -10.14 6.93
CA PHE A 29 0.70 -8.78 7.35
C PHE A 29 2.22 -8.61 7.31
N VAL A 30 2.66 -7.41 6.96
CA VAL A 30 4.07 -7.01 6.87
C VAL A 30 4.26 -5.68 7.57
N GLU A 31 5.46 -5.44 8.09
CA GLU A 31 5.83 -4.15 8.65
C GLU A 31 6.57 -3.32 7.60
N VAL A 32 6.08 -2.11 7.35
CA VAL A 32 6.73 -1.14 6.46
C VAL A 32 6.74 0.20 7.17
N ALA A 33 7.91 0.82 7.27
CA ALA A 33 8.10 2.09 7.97
C ALA A 33 7.51 2.10 9.40
N GLY A 34 7.64 0.98 10.12
CA GLY A 34 7.14 0.82 11.49
C GLY A 34 5.62 0.62 11.62
N ILE A 35 4.89 0.49 10.52
CA ILE A 35 3.45 0.24 10.51
C ILE A 35 3.16 -1.18 10.02
N THR A 36 2.42 -1.95 10.83
CA THR A 36 1.90 -3.25 10.40
C THR A 36 0.71 -3.03 9.46
N GLN A 37 0.82 -3.58 8.26
CA GLN A 37 -0.21 -3.46 7.23
C GLN A 37 -0.33 -4.76 6.40
N PRO A 38 -1.46 -5.00 5.72
CA PRO A 38 -1.60 -6.16 4.85
C PRO A 38 -0.55 -6.18 3.73
N ALA A 39 -0.03 -7.37 3.42
CA ALA A 39 0.75 -7.57 2.20
C ALA A 39 -0.17 -7.56 0.95
N PRO A 40 0.38 -7.27 -0.24
CA PRO A 40 -0.38 -7.37 -1.49
C PRO A 40 -1.09 -8.72 -1.66
N SER A 41 -2.35 -8.68 -2.10
CA SER A 41 -3.21 -9.85 -2.29
C SER A 41 -4.02 -9.73 -3.59
N PRO A 42 -4.23 -10.83 -4.34
CA PRO A 42 -3.76 -12.20 -4.09
C PRO A 42 -2.26 -12.38 -4.37
N ARG A 43 -1.68 -13.49 -3.90
CA ARG A 43 -0.27 -13.84 -4.14
C ARG A 43 -0.13 -14.50 -5.51
N PHE A 44 0.25 -13.72 -6.51
CA PHE A 44 0.54 -14.24 -7.84
C PHE A 44 1.90 -14.94 -7.89
N ASP A 45 1.97 -16.06 -8.59
CA ASP A 45 3.21 -16.83 -8.76
C ASP A 45 4.15 -16.17 -9.79
N ARG A 46 3.63 -15.83 -10.98
CA ARG A 46 4.43 -15.28 -12.08
C ARG A 46 4.83 -13.80 -11.91
N THR A 47 3.97 -13.01 -11.28
CA THR A 47 4.18 -11.56 -11.11
C THR A 47 3.77 -11.14 -9.70
N PRO A 48 4.58 -11.49 -8.67
CA PRO A 48 4.27 -11.13 -7.30
C PRO A 48 4.13 -9.62 -7.12
N GLY A 49 3.07 -9.18 -6.45
CA GLY A 49 2.91 -7.78 -6.06
C GLY A 49 3.84 -7.42 -4.90
N GLU A 50 4.28 -6.16 -4.85
CA GLU A 50 5.15 -5.62 -3.80
C GLU A 50 4.71 -4.20 -3.40
N ILE A 51 5.06 -3.80 -2.18
CA ILE A 51 4.85 -2.43 -1.70
C ILE A 51 6.03 -1.60 -2.19
N GLN A 52 5.80 -0.69 -3.13
CA GLN A 52 6.88 0.00 -3.86
C GLN A 52 7.26 1.36 -3.28
N ARG A 53 6.32 2.10 -2.70
CA ARG A 53 6.53 3.47 -2.20
C ARG A 53 5.63 3.72 -0.98
N PRO A 54 6.01 4.67 -0.09
CA PRO A 54 5.10 5.16 0.93
C PRO A 54 3.91 5.93 0.31
N PRO A 55 2.84 6.19 1.07
CA PRO A 55 1.78 7.10 0.64
C PRO A 55 2.35 8.47 0.28
N SER A 56 1.84 9.07 -0.80
CA SER A 56 2.27 10.38 -1.27
C SER A 56 1.62 11.52 -0.52
N HIS A 57 2.35 12.60 -0.30
CA HIS A 57 1.77 13.89 0.11
C HIS A 57 1.00 14.54 -1.04
N PRO A 58 0.02 15.42 -0.75
CA PRO A 58 -0.60 16.26 -1.77
C PRO A 58 0.46 17.03 -2.57
N GLY A 59 0.37 16.98 -3.90
CA GLY A 59 1.28 17.69 -4.80
C GLY A 59 2.67 17.05 -4.96
N GLN A 60 3.02 15.99 -4.22
CA GLN A 60 4.37 15.41 -4.20
C GLN A 60 4.91 15.03 -5.59
N HIS A 61 4.04 14.64 -6.51
CA HIS A 61 4.40 14.19 -7.85
C HIS A 61 3.85 15.11 -8.96
N THR A 62 3.35 16.30 -8.63
CA THR A 62 2.74 17.22 -9.63
C THR A 62 3.71 17.51 -10.78
N ASP A 63 4.94 17.89 -10.46
CA ASP A 63 5.92 18.32 -11.46
C ASP A 63 6.44 17.14 -12.29
N GLU A 64 6.64 15.97 -11.66
CA GLU A 64 7.01 14.70 -12.33
C GLU A 64 5.95 14.33 -13.36
N ILE A 65 4.67 14.38 -12.99
CA ILE A 65 3.57 14.04 -13.90
C ILE A 65 3.44 15.08 -15.02
N LEU A 66 3.46 16.38 -14.70
CA LEU A 66 3.32 17.44 -15.71
C LEU A 66 4.46 17.38 -16.74
N SER A 67 5.69 17.17 -16.29
CA SER A 67 6.84 17.12 -17.20
C SER A 67 6.96 15.78 -17.94
N GLU A 68 6.99 14.66 -17.23
CA GLU A 68 7.33 13.37 -17.85
C GLU A 68 6.16 12.74 -18.60
N TRP A 69 4.92 12.94 -18.13
CA TRP A 69 3.74 12.32 -18.73
C TRP A 69 3.00 13.25 -19.68
N LEU A 70 2.90 14.53 -19.34
CA LEU A 70 2.18 15.52 -20.14
C LEU A 70 3.10 16.36 -21.03
N GLY A 71 4.41 16.31 -20.82
CA GLY A 71 5.38 17.06 -21.64
C GLY A 71 5.36 18.57 -21.39
N ALA A 72 4.82 19.02 -20.26
CA ALA A 72 4.78 20.44 -19.91
C ALA A 72 6.20 20.99 -19.70
N GLU A 73 6.45 22.17 -20.23
CA GLU A 73 7.72 22.86 -20.00
C GLU A 73 7.80 23.42 -18.58
N SER A 74 9.02 23.57 -18.05
CA SER A 74 9.21 24.08 -16.68
C SER A 74 8.57 25.46 -16.45
N GLN A 75 8.48 26.28 -17.50
CA GLN A 75 7.83 27.58 -17.44
C GLN A 75 6.30 27.45 -17.24
N GLU A 76 5.65 26.54 -17.96
CA GLU A 76 4.22 26.27 -17.83
C GLU A 76 3.89 25.71 -16.44
N ILE A 77 4.71 24.80 -15.93
CA ILE A 77 4.56 24.25 -14.58
C ILE A 77 4.66 25.35 -13.52
N ALA A 78 5.62 26.27 -13.68
CA ALA A 78 5.78 27.40 -12.77
C ALA A 78 4.56 28.34 -12.79
N GLU A 79 3.98 28.59 -13.96
CA GLU A 79 2.76 29.39 -14.11
C GLU A 79 1.55 28.74 -13.41
N LEU A 80 1.37 27.43 -13.59
CA LEU A 80 0.31 26.67 -12.93
C LEU A 80 0.42 26.68 -11.39
N ARG A 81 1.65 26.64 -10.87
CA ARG A 81 1.92 26.78 -9.43
C ARG A 81 1.64 28.19 -8.95
N GLN A 82 2.06 29.20 -9.72
CA GLN A 82 1.85 30.60 -9.36
C GLN A 82 0.37 30.99 -9.35
N SER A 83 -0.45 30.36 -10.20
CA SER A 83 -1.89 30.56 -10.25
C SER A 83 -2.68 29.66 -9.27
N ASP A 84 -2.00 28.94 -8.37
CA ASP A 84 -2.58 27.98 -7.43
C ASP A 84 -3.51 26.94 -8.11
N SER A 85 -3.29 26.68 -9.40
CA SER A 85 -4.09 25.73 -10.18
C SER A 85 -3.67 24.28 -9.95
N VAL A 86 -2.44 24.08 -9.50
CA VAL A 86 -1.88 22.80 -9.06
C VAL A 86 -1.14 22.97 -7.74
N ALA A 87 -1.12 21.90 -6.93
CA ALA A 87 -0.43 21.85 -5.64
C ALA A 87 1.03 21.41 -5.76
#